data_AF-A0A510PG64-F1
#
_entry.id   AF-A0A510PG64-F1
#
_cell.length_a   1.000
_cell.length_b   1.000
_cell.length_c   1.000
_cell.angle_alpha   90.00
_cell.angle_beta   90.00
_cell.angle_gamma   90.00
#
_symmetry.space_group_name_H-M   'P 1'
#
loop_
_entity.id
_entity.type
_entity.pdbx_description
1 polymer ?
#
loop_
_entity_poly.entity_id
_entity_poly.type
_entity_poly.pdbx_seq_one_letter_code
_entity_poly.pdbx_strand_id
1 'polypeptide(L)'
;MYIEKVPNRNSPPAVLLRESYREGDQVKKRTLANLSKLPDDIIDNLKLALKGATLSMTEGIPNHFEVIRSLPPGHVMAILETIKKLGLDKIISEKSSRIRNLVVAMIVARIINPKSKLATARGFNSETCSQSLGQLLDLEKADEDELYNALDWLL
;
A
#
# COMPACT_ATOMS: atom_id res chain seq x y z
N MET A 1 -5.05 18.71 30.08
CA MET A 1 -6.17 17.78 30.37
C MET A 1 -5.85 16.41 29.80
N TYR A 2 -6.33 15.32 30.40
CA TYR A 2 -6.07 13.94 29.95
C TYR A 2 -7.23 13.01 30.33
N ILE A 3 -7.35 11.86 29.66
CA ILE A 3 -8.37 10.84 29.99
C ILE A 3 -7.73 9.71 30.80
N GLU A 4 -8.35 9.34 31.91
CA GLU A 4 -7.92 8.28 32.84
C GLU A 4 -8.99 7.18 32.91
N LYS A 5 -8.61 5.91 32.68
CA LYS A 5 -9.47 4.75 32.96
C LYS A 5 -9.18 4.27 34.39
N VAL A 6 -10.15 4.41 35.29
CA VAL A 6 -10.05 4.03 36.69
C VAL A 6 -10.76 2.67 36.88
N PRO A 7 -10.05 1.62 37.31
CA PRO A 7 -10.67 0.32 37.57
C PRO A 7 -11.82 0.44 38.56
N ASN A 8 -12.93 -0.25 38.29
CA ASN A 8 -14.02 -0.40 39.22
C ASN A 8 -14.20 -1.88 39.51
N ARG A 9 -14.47 -2.23 40.76
CA ARG A 9 -14.33 -3.60 41.28
C ARG A 9 -15.19 -4.61 40.52
N ASN A 10 -16.51 -4.40 40.53
CA ASN A 10 -17.50 -5.30 39.94
C ASN A 10 -18.21 -4.66 38.74
N SER A 11 -17.66 -3.58 38.19
CA SER A 11 -18.31 -2.81 37.12
C SER A 11 -17.27 -2.35 36.10
N PRO A 12 -17.70 -2.00 34.87
CA PRO A 12 -16.78 -1.45 33.88
C PRO A 12 -15.98 -0.26 34.44
N PRO A 13 -14.72 -0.09 34.02
CA PRO A 13 -13.86 0.98 34.51
C PRO A 13 -14.46 2.36 34.20
N ALA A 14 -14.33 3.28 35.15
CA ALA A 14 -14.77 4.66 34.94
C ALA A 14 -13.78 5.37 34.02
N VAL A 15 -14.27 6.01 32.97
CA VAL A 15 -13.48 6.81 32.05
C VAL A 15 -13.66 8.27 32.40
N LEU A 16 -12.61 8.97 32.84
CA LEU A 16 -12.70 10.33 33.38
C LEU A 16 -11.81 11.30 32.60
N LEU A 17 -12.35 12.47 32.24
CA LEU A 17 -11.56 13.61 31.79
C LEU A 17 -11.03 14.35 33.02
N ARG A 18 -9.72 14.52 33.10
CA ARG A 18 -9.02 15.08 34.25
C ARG A 18 -8.04 16.16 33.86
N GLU A 19 -7.72 16.98 34.85
CA GLU A 19 -6.69 18.00 34.77
C GLU A 19 -5.80 17.95 36.00
N SER A 20 -4.49 18.04 35.77
CA SER A 20 -3.50 18.21 36.83
C SER A 20 -3.24 19.70 37.04
N TYR A 21 -3.25 20.12 38.30
CA TYR A 21 -2.97 21.50 38.70
C TYR A 21 -2.05 21.49 39.93
N ARG A 22 -1.41 22.63 40.22
CA ARG A 22 -0.62 22.81 41.43
C ARG A 22 -1.37 23.65 42.45
N GLU A 23 -1.32 23.22 43.69
CA GLU A 23 -1.79 23.99 44.84
C GLU A 23 -0.64 24.03 45.84
N GLY A 24 0.04 25.19 45.89
CA GLY A 24 1.35 25.29 46.54
C GLY A 24 2.38 24.38 45.89
N ASP A 25 3.07 23.58 46.71
CA ASP A 25 4.11 22.64 46.27
C ASP A 25 3.56 21.26 45.88
N GLN A 26 2.23 21.05 45.94
CA GLN A 26 1.60 19.77 45.64
C GLN A 26 0.94 19.76 44.26
N VAL A 27 1.17 18.69 43.50
CA VAL A 27 0.42 18.40 42.26
C VAL A 27 -0.85 17.64 42.62
N LYS A 28 -2.00 18.22 42.29
CA LYS A 28 -3.33 17.64 42.49
C LYS A 28 -3.99 17.31 41.15
N LYS A 29 -4.99 16.44 41.19
CA LYS A 29 -5.81 16.05 40.03
C LYS A 29 -7.26 16.46 40.31
N ARG A 30 -7.93 17.09 39.35
CA ARG A 30 -9.39 17.34 39.39
C ARG A 30 -10.09 16.61 38.25
N THR A 31 -11.26 16.06 38.53
CA THR A 31 -12.15 15.46 37.52
C THR A 31 -12.99 16.57 36.91
N LEU A 32 -12.94 16.69 35.58
CA LEU A 32 -13.72 17.66 34.81
C LEU A 32 -15.01 17.03 34.28
N ALA A 33 -14.97 15.77 33.84
CA ALA A 33 -16.14 15.06 33.32
C ALA A 33 -16.02 13.54 33.46
N ASN A 34 -17.16 12.85 33.49
CA ASN A 34 -17.26 11.40 33.39
C ASN A 34 -17.68 11.01 31.97
N LEU A 35 -16.80 10.29 31.26
CA LEU A 35 -16.95 9.87 29.87
C LEU A 35 -17.35 8.39 29.74
N SER A 36 -17.66 7.69 30.83
CA SER A 36 -17.89 6.23 30.83
C SER A 36 -19.08 5.76 29.99
N LYS A 37 -19.95 6.68 29.55
CA LYS A 37 -21.09 6.39 28.68
C LYS A 37 -20.75 6.51 27.18
N LEU A 38 -19.58 7.04 26.84
CA LEU A 38 -19.17 7.17 25.46
C LEU A 38 -18.63 5.83 24.92
N PRO A 39 -18.82 5.53 23.64
CA PRO A 39 -18.14 4.43 22.96
C PRO A 39 -16.60 4.53 23.06
N ASP A 40 -15.91 3.38 23.06
CA ASP A 40 -14.46 3.32 23.20
C ASP A 40 -13.71 4.02 22.05
N ASP A 41 -14.23 3.98 20.82
CA ASP A 41 -13.66 4.65 19.65
C ASP A 41 -13.67 6.18 19.81
N ILE A 42 -14.75 6.74 20.35
CA ILE A 42 -14.85 8.17 20.66
C ILE A 42 -13.86 8.55 21.77
N ILE A 43 -13.71 7.71 22.79
CA ILE A 43 -12.76 7.90 23.89
C ILE A 43 -11.31 7.93 23.36
N ASP A 44 -10.98 7.03 22.44
CA ASP A 44 -9.63 6.95 21.87
C ASP A 44 -9.31 8.14 20.95
N ASN A 45 -10.28 8.59 20.15
CA ASN A 45 -10.16 9.83 19.37
C ASN A 45 -9.95 11.06 20.26
N LEU A 46 -10.71 11.18 21.36
CA LEU A 46 -10.52 12.25 22.34
C LEU A 46 -9.14 12.22 23.00
N LYS A 47 -8.59 11.03 23.30
CA LYS A 47 -7.21 10.91 23.81
C LYS A 47 -6.18 11.43 22.81
N LEU A 48 -6.35 11.13 21.53
CA LEU A 48 -5.46 11.61 20.46
C LEU A 48 -5.53 13.13 20.34
N ALA A 49 -6.74 13.70 20.29
CA ALA A 49 -6.95 15.15 20.25
C ALA A 49 -6.28 15.86 21.44
N LEU A 50 -6.46 15.33 22.66
CA LEU A 50 -5.88 15.91 23.88
C LEU A 50 -4.35 15.82 23.92
N LYS A 51 -3.74 14.91 23.16
CA LYS A 51 -2.28 14.82 22.97
C LYS A 51 -1.75 15.80 21.91
N GLY A 52 -2.61 16.64 21.33
CA GLY A 52 -2.23 17.60 20.30
C GLY A 52 -2.16 16.98 18.90
N ALA A 53 -2.69 15.76 18.70
CA ALA A 53 -2.87 15.25 17.35
C ALA A 53 -3.97 16.04 16.65
N THR A 54 -3.64 16.71 15.54
CA THR A 54 -4.63 17.35 14.68
C THR A 54 -5.51 16.24 14.10
N LEU A 55 -6.73 16.08 14.62
CA LEU A 55 -7.74 15.19 14.05
C LEU A 55 -8.25 15.83 12.74
N SER A 56 -7.40 15.86 11.72
CA SER A 56 -7.77 16.34 10.41
C SER A 56 -8.67 15.29 9.78
N MET A 57 -9.98 15.57 9.71
CA MET A 57 -10.92 14.78 8.89
C MET A 57 -10.62 14.91 7.38
N THR A 58 -9.67 15.78 7.02
CA THR A 58 -9.27 16.13 5.65
C THR A 58 -7.91 15.58 5.24
N GLU A 59 -7.04 15.21 6.18
CA GLU A 59 -5.79 14.50 5.87
C GLU A 59 -6.04 13.01 6.07
N GLY A 60 -6.26 12.30 4.96
CA GLY A 60 -6.54 10.87 4.95
C GLY A 60 -5.61 10.13 5.91
N ILE A 61 -6.22 9.50 6.91
CA ILE A 61 -5.54 8.91 8.06
C ILE A 61 -4.55 7.86 7.55
N PRO A 62 -3.22 8.09 7.62
CA PRO A 62 -2.23 7.13 7.14
C PRO A 62 -2.28 5.80 7.89
N ASN A 63 -2.80 5.81 9.12
CA ASN A 63 -2.90 4.66 10.01
C ASN A 63 -4.13 3.75 9.78
N HIS A 64 -4.98 4.03 8.78
CA HIS A 64 -6.10 3.16 8.41
C HIS A 64 -5.91 2.42 7.09
N PHE A 65 -4.81 2.66 6.36
CA PHE A 65 -4.48 1.88 5.18
C PHE A 65 -3.55 0.73 5.55
N GLU A 66 -3.98 -0.49 5.27
CA GLU A 66 -3.14 -1.68 5.35
C GLU A 66 -2.48 -1.94 3.98
N VAL A 67 -1.18 -2.20 3.98
CA VAL A 67 -0.47 -2.63 2.77
C VAL A 67 -0.81 -4.11 2.51
N ILE A 68 -1.76 -4.35 1.61
CA ILE A 68 -2.20 -5.71 1.25
C ILE A 68 -1.13 -6.43 0.41
N ARG A 69 -0.42 -5.69 -0.45
CA ARG A 69 0.63 -6.23 -1.33
C ARG A 69 1.60 -5.13 -1.74
N SER A 70 2.88 -5.49 -1.87
CA SER A 70 3.90 -4.65 -2.48
C SER A 70 4.51 -5.36 -3.69
N LEU A 71 4.53 -4.70 -4.84
CA LEU A 71 5.16 -5.19 -6.06
C LEU A 71 6.40 -4.35 -6.36
N PRO A 72 7.63 -4.88 -6.24
CA PRO A 72 8.85 -4.11 -6.48
C PRO A 72 8.96 -3.72 -7.97
N PRO A 73 9.02 -2.41 -8.32
CA PRO A 73 9.08 -1.97 -9.71
C PRO A 73 10.49 -1.59 -10.19
N GLY A 74 11.42 -1.33 -9.27
CA GLY A 74 12.68 -0.64 -9.59
C GLY A 74 13.53 -1.36 -10.65
N HIS A 75 13.74 -2.66 -10.49
CA HIS A 75 14.51 -3.47 -11.45
C HIS A 75 13.80 -3.57 -12.81
N VAL A 76 12.46 -3.62 -12.82
CA VAL A 76 11.64 -3.65 -14.03
C VAL A 76 11.77 -2.35 -14.80
N MET A 77 11.58 -1.21 -14.12
CA MET A 77 11.68 0.12 -14.71
C MET A 77 13.09 0.39 -15.25
N ALA A 78 14.14 -0.03 -14.52
CA ALA A 78 15.51 0.13 -14.97
C ALA A 78 15.75 -0.56 -16.34
N ILE A 79 15.24 -1.78 -16.51
CA ILE A 79 15.37 -2.52 -17.77
C ILE A 79 14.50 -1.90 -18.87
N LEU A 80 13.24 -1.56 -18.57
CA LEU A 80 12.34 -0.93 -19.54
C LEU A 80 12.87 0.40 -20.06
N GLU A 81 13.39 1.26 -19.18
CA GLU A 81 14.03 2.51 -19.58
C GLU A 81 15.31 2.29 -20.39
N THR A 82 16.06 1.23 -20.10
CA THR A 82 17.22 0.86 -20.90
C THR A 82 16.81 0.42 -22.31
N ILE A 83 15.77 -0.40 -22.44
CA ILE A 83 15.20 -0.81 -23.74
C ILE A 83 14.77 0.40 -24.56
N LYS A 84 14.07 1.36 -23.95
CA LYS A 84 13.66 2.62 -24.62
C LYS A 84 14.85 3.46 -25.06
N LYS A 85 15.88 3.60 -24.22
CA LYS A 85 17.10 4.36 -24.55
C LYS A 85 17.87 3.74 -25.72
N LEU A 86 17.88 2.41 -25.81
CA LEU A 86 18.45 1.67 -26.93
C LEU A 86 17.56 1.69 -28.18
N GLY A 87 16.30 2.13 -28.05
CA GLY A 87 15.31 2.11 -29.13
C GLY A 87 14.88 0.71 -29.54
N LEU A 88 15.13 -0.31 -28.72
CA LEU A 88 14.84 -1.71 -29.06
C LEU A 88 13.33 -1.94 -29.24
N ASP A 89 12.50 -1.29 -28.45
CA ASP A 89 11.04 -1.30 -28.61
C ASP A 89 10.62 -0.80 -30.00
N LYS A 90 11.26 0.27 -30.50
CA LYS A 90 10.99 0.82 -31.84
C LYS A 90 11.51 -0.07 -32.97
N ILE A 91 12.60 -0.81 -32.74
CA ILE A 91 13.10 -1.82 -33.69
C ILE A 91 12.11 -2.98 -33.82
N ILE A 92 11.52 -3.43 -32.70
CA ILE A 92 10.47 -4.48 -32.72
C ILE A 92 9.24 -3.99 -33.47
N SER A 93 8.74 -2.79 -33.14
CA SER A 93 7.68 -2.14 -33.90
C SER A 93 7.65 -0.64 -33.60
N GLU A 94 7.58 0.15 -34.67
CA GLU A 94 7.51 1.61 -34.58
C GLU A 94 6.30 2.06 -33.75
N LYS A 95 5.14 1.43 -33.96
CA LYS A 95 3.90 1.76 -33.25
C LYS A 95 3.78 0.95 -31.96
N SER A 96 3.25 1.60 -30.92
CA SER A 96 2.84 0.90 -29.71
C SER A 96 1.69 -0.05 -29.99
N SER A 97 1.83 -1.29 -29.55
CA SER A 97 0.82 -2.33 -29.71
C SER A 97 0.95 -3.35 -28.58
N ARG A 98 -0.14 -4.09 -28.33
CA ARG A 98 -0.15 -5.19 -27.35
C ARG A 98 0.90 -6.25 -27.70
N ILE A 99 1.02 -6.62 -28.97
CA ILE A 99 2.00 -7.62 -29.44
C ILE A 99 3.44 -7.13 -29.17
N ARG A 100 3.76 -5.87 -29.46
CA ARG A 100 5.06 -5.30 -29.12
C ARG A 100 5.33 -5.37 -27.61
N ASN A 101 4.33 -5.02 -26.80
CA ASN A 101 4.45 -5.08 -25.35
C ASN A 101 4.71 -6.51 -24.87
N LEU A 102 4.04 -7.53 -25.42
CA LEU A 102 4.29 -8.94 -25.12
C LEU A 102 5.74 -9.34 -25.44
N VAL A 103 6.28 -8.93 -26.58
CA VAL A 103 7.67 -9.19 -26.96
C VAL A 103 8.65 -8.51 -25.99
N VAL A 104 8.45 -7.22 -25.71
CA VAL A 104 9.26 -6.48 -24.73
C VAL A 104 9.19 -7.13 -23.35
N ALA A 105 8.00 -7.54 -22.89
CA ALA A 105 7.82 -8.21 -21.62
C ALA A 105 8.57 -9.54 -21.55
N MET A 106 8.58 -10.33 -22.64
CA MET A 106 9.36 -11.56 -22.71
C MET A 106 10.87 -11.33 -22.65
N ILE A 107 11.37 -10.26 -23.28
CA ILE A 107 12.78 -9.86 -23.19
C ILE A 107 13.12 -9.47 -21.74
N VAL A 108 12.31 -8.61 -21.12
CA VAL A 108 12.52 -8.17 -19.74
C VAL A 108 12.44 -9.37 -18.77
N ALA A 109 11.46 -10.25 -18.93
CA ALA A 109 11.31 -11.45 -18.11
C ALA A 109 12.54 -12.38 -18.23
N ARG A 110 13.12 -12.50 -19.43
CA ARG A 110 14.36 -13.26 -19.64
C ARG A 110 15.57 -12.65 -18.94
N ILE A 111 15.65 -11.33 -18.85
CA ILE A 111 16.73 -10.62 -18.13
C ILE A 111 16.58 -10.79 -16.62
N ILE A 112 15.36 -10.67 -16.10
CA ILE A 112 15.09 -10.70 -14.65
C ILE A 112 15.20 -12.12 -14.10
N ASN A 113 14.47 -13.07 -14.68
CA ASN A 113 14.40 -14.44 -14.20
C ASN A 113 13.87 -15.37 -15.32
N PRO A 114 14.75 -15.93 -16.15
CA PRO A 114 14.35 -16.73 -17.31
C PRO A 114 13.53 -17.97 -16.91
N LYS A 115 12.32 -18.11 -17.49
CA LYS A 115 11.38 -19.23 -17.22
C LYS A 115 10.65 -19.68 -18.48
N SER A 116 9.79 -20.69 -18.36
CA SER A 116 8.85 -21.10 -19.43
C SER A 116 7.84 -20.00 -19.75
N LYS A 117 7.14 -20.12 -20.88
CA LYS A 117 6.10 -19.16 -21.30
C LYS A 117 4.93 -19.16 -20.34
N LEU A 118 4.43 -20.32 -19.92
CA LEU A 118 3.44 -20.44 -18.84
C LEU A 118 3.84 -19.69 -17.56
N ALA A 119 5.06 -19.91 -17.09
CA ALA A 119 5.54 -19.26 -15.87
C ALA A 119 5.76 -17.75 -16.05
N THR A 120 6.10 -17.31 -17.27
CA THR A 120 6.22 -15.90 -17.63
C THR A 120 4.85 -15.22 -17.64
N ALA A 121 3.84 -15.82 -18.28
CA ALA A 121 2.45 -15.33 -18.29
C ALA A 121 1.87 -15.23 -16.87
N ARG A 122 2.06 -16.26 -16.03
CA ARG A 122 1.73 -16.20 -14.60
C ARG A 122 2.46 -15.07 -13.86
N GLY A 123 3.67 -14.74 -14.28
CA GLY A 123 4.42 -13.60 -13.74
C GLY A 123 3.82 -12.24 -14.05
N PHE A 124 2.94 -12.13 -15.05
CA PHE A 124 2.22 -10.90 -15.39
C PHE A 124 0.87 -10.78 -14.67
N ASN A 125 0.21 -11.91 -14.42
CA ASN A 125 -1.12 -11.94 -13.85
C ASN A 125 -1.20 -11.23 -12.49
N SER A 126 -2.21 -10.37 -12.32
CA SER A 126 -2.39 -9.51 -11.15
C SER A 126 -2.48 -10.27 -9.82
N GLU A 127 -2.93 -11.52 -9.84
CA GLU A 127 -3.02 -12.36 -8.65
C GLU A 127 -1.66 -13.00 -8.33
N THR A 128 -0.91 -13.44 -9.34
CA THR A 128 0.31 -14.26 -9.16
C THR A 128 1.64 -13.52 -9.36
N CYS A 129 1.63 -12.25 -9.78
CA CYS A 129 2.85 -11.51 -10.10
C CYS A 129 3.74 -11.20 -8.88
N SER A 130 5.06 -11.33 -8.98
CA SER A 130 5.98 -10.94 -7.90
C SER A 130 6.62 -9.57 -8.13
N GLN A 131 6.25 -8.89 -9.21
CA GLN A 131 6.83 -7.64 -9.70
C GLN A 131 5.81 -6.90 -10.58
N SER A 132 6.09 -5.64 -10.91
CA SER A 132 5.15 -4.76 -11.64
C SER A 132 5.19 -4.88 -13.17
N LEU A 133 5.88 -5.87 -13.76
CA LEU A 133 6.09 -5.94 -15.22
C LEU A 133 4.79 -6.07 -16.02
N GLY A 134 3.87 -6.95 -15.60
CA GLY A 134 2.58 -7.10 -16.27
C GLY A 134 1.81 -5.78 -16.28
N GLN A 135 1.72 -5.13 -15.12
CA GLN A 135 1.03 -3.85 -14.94
C GLN A 135 1.63 -2.70 -15.75
N LEU A 136 2.96 -2.60 -15.80
CA LEU A 136 3.64 -1.52 -16.53
C LEU A 136 3.46 -1.60 -18.05
N LEU A 137 3.06 -2.76 -18.57
CA LEU A 137 2.89 -3.01 -20.01
C LEU A 137 1.44 -3.36 -20.41
N ASP A 138 0.49 -3.31 -19.46
CA ASP A 138 -0.93 -3.67 -19.66
C ASP A 138 -1.14 -5.13 -20.10
N LEU A 139 -0.47 -6.06 -19.42
CA LEU A 139 -0.38 -7.48 -19.75
C LEU A 139 -0.88 -8.41 -18.63
N GLU A 140 -1.59 -7.90 -17.62
CA GLU A 140 -2.04 -8.69 -16.46
C GLU A 140 -3.00 -9.83 -16.83
N LYS A 141 -3.55 -9.82 -18.04
CA LYS A 141 -4.42 -10.87 -18.56
C LYS A 141 -3.79 -11.72 -19.66
N ALA A 142 -2.52 -11.49 -19.99
CA ALA A 142 -1.82 -12.27 -21.00
C ALA A 142 -1.63 -13.72 -20.53
N ASP A 143 -1.89 -14.66 -21.42
CA ASP A 143 -1.65 -16.09 -21.22
C ASP A 143 -0.45 -16.58 -22.03
N GLU A 144 -0.15 -17.87 -21.92
CA GLU A 144 0.96 -18.49 -22.65
C GLU A 144 0.76 -18.47 -24.18
N ASP A 145 -0.47 -18.62 -24.64
CA ASP A 145 -0.81 -18.66 -26.07
C ASP A 145 -0.61 -17.29 -26.72
N GLU A 146 -1.01 -16.19 -26.06
CA GLU A 146 -0.70 -14.82 -26.48
C GLU A 146 0.82 -14.61 -26.63
N LEU A 147 1.63 -15.19 -25.74
CA LEU A 147 3.09 -15.07 -25.83
C LEU A 147 3.68 -15.86 -26.99
N TYR A 148 3.13 -17.03 -27.33
CA TYR A 148 3.54 -17.76 -28.53
C TYR A 148 3.11 -17.04 -29.81
N ASN A 149 1.86 -16.57 -29.88
CA ASN A 149 1.38 -15.76 -31.00
C ASN A 149 2.24 -14.50 -31.23
N ALA A 150 2.71 -13.86 -30.15
CA ALA A 150 3.61 -12.72 -30.25
C ALA A 150 5.01 -13.09 -30.78
N LEU A 151 5.49 -14.31 -30.54
CA LEU A 151 6.72 -14.80 -31.17
C LEU A 151 6.51 -15.13 -32.64
N ASP A 152 5.40 -15.76 -32.99
CA ASP A 152 5.07 -16.09 -34.38
C ASP A 152 4.92 -14.81 -35.23
N TRP A 153 4.43 -13.73 -34.63
CA TRP A 153 4.35 -12.41 -35.27
C TRP A 153 5.71 -11.80 -35.64
N LEU A 154 6.81 -12.26 -35.05
CA LEU A 154 8.17 -11.76 -35.36
C LEU A 154 8.80 -12.41 -36.59
N LEU A 155 8.19 -13.48 -37.13
CA LEU A 155 8.66 -14.21 -38.31
C LEU A 155 8.19 -13.54 -39.61
#